data_AF-A0A9E3FK74-F1
#
_entry.id   AF-A0A9E3FK74-F1
#
_cell.length_a   1.000
_cell.length_b   1.000
_cell.length_c   1.000
_cell.angle_alpha   90.00
_cell.angle_beta   90.00
_cell.angle_gamma   90.00
#
_symmetry.space_group_name_H-M   'P 1'
#
loop_
_entity.id
_entity.type
_entity.pdbx_description
1 polymer ?
#
loop_
_entity_poly.entity_id
_entity_poly.type
_entity_poly.pdbx_seq_one_letter_code
_entity_poly.pdbx_strand_id
1 'polypeptide(L)'
;MGGEVASGMAAIMGAIVGGLASLTSTWVGERSRHRRDLLQREITRREAAYSDFIDCASKVYVASATHRIDDDDAEVERAVSLYAVASRIRLFASEQVIKEAEKVIDRVLTQYGADNVSAEQLRMSVAETRDDPLKAFSIICRRELQDIQGGTPVRC
;
A
#
# COMPACT_ATOMS: atom_id res chain seq x y z
N MET A 1 14.73 -61.31 35.38
CA MET A 1 15.12 -59.88 35.47
C MET A 1 15.80 -59.51 34.16
N GLY A 2 15.12 -58.82 33.24
CA GLY A 2 15.66 -58.56 31.89
C GLY A 2 14.81 -57.70 30.95
N GLY A 3 13.55 -57.40 31.32
CA GLY A 3 12.63 -56.61 30.47
C GLY A 3 12.68 -55.09 30.69
N GLU A 4 13.25 -54.61 31.79
CA GLU A 4 13.15 -53.19 32.18
C GLU A 4 14.22 -52.30 31.52
N VAL A 5 15.41 -52.84 31.23
CA VAL A 5 16.51 -52.09 30.60
C VAL A 5 16.30 -51.83 29.10
N ALA A 6 15.56 -52.71 28.41
CA ALA A 6 15.26 -52.54 26.98
C ALA A 6 14.21 -51.43 26.73
N SER A 7 13.29 -51.23 27.68
CA SER A 7 12.20 -50.26 27.58
C SER A 7 12.67 -48.82 27.86
N GLY A 8 13.55 -48.63 28.86
CA GLY A 8 14.10 -47.31 29.21
C GLY A 8 14.97 -46.68 28.12
N MET A 9 15.76 -47.49 27.40
CA MET A 9 16.60 -47.01 26.29
C MET A 9 15.79 -46.66 25.02
N ALA A 10 14.71 -47.40 24.76
CA ALA A 10 13.80 -47.11 23.65
C ALA A 10 13.06 -45.78 23.85
N ALA A 11 12.65 -45.47 25.09
CA ALA A 11 11.98 -44.20 25.42
C ALA A 11 12.89 -42.97 25.23
N ILE A 12 14.17 -43.06 25.61
CA ILE A 12 15.14 -41.96 25.47
C ILE A 12 15.45 -41.69 24.00
N MET A 13 15.59 -42.72 23.16
CA MET A 13 15.78 -42.53 21.72
C MET A 13 14.54 -41.94 21.02
N GLY A 14 13.32 -42.31 21.44
CA GLY A 14 12.09 -41.70 20.94
C GLY A 14 11.97 -40.20 21.24
N ALA A 15 12.43 -39.77 22.42
CA ALA A 15 12.40 -38.36 22.83
C ALA A 15 13.40 -37.47 22.06
N ILE A 16 14.58 -37.99 21.70
CA ILE A 16 15.60 -37.25 20.93
C ILE A 16 15.12 -37.02 19.49
N VAL A 17 14.55 -38.04 18.84
CA VAL A 17 14.01 -37.91 17.48
C VAL A 17 12.76 -37.02 17.47
N GLY A 18 11.87 -37.15 18.45
CA GLY A 18 10.71 -36.27 18.62
C GLY A 18 11.06 -34.81 18.93
N GLY A 19 12.13 -34.58 19.71
CA GLY A 19 12.65 -33.25 20.03
C GLY A 19 13.28 -32.55 18.81
N LEU A 20 14.09 -33.27 18.02
CA LEU A 20 14.69 -32.73 16.79
C LEU A 20 13.63 -32.45 15.70
N ALA A 21 12.61 -33.30 15.56
CA ALA A 21 11.47 -33.04 14.68
C ALA A 21 10.65 -31.81 15.13
N SER A 22 10.51 -31.59 16.43
CA SER A 22 9.81 -30.43 16.99
C SER A 22 10.60 -29.13 16.83
N LEU A 23 11.92 -29.16 17.02
CA LEU A 23 12.79 -27.99 16.80
C LEU A 23 12.85 -27.60 15.32
N THR A 24 12.95 -28.56 14.41
CA THR A 24 12.91 -28.30 12.95
C THR A 24 11.54 -27.77 12.50
N SER A 25 10.45 -28.37 12.98
CA SER A 25 9.08 -27.90 12.69
C SER A 25 8.82 -26.49 13.24
N THR A 26 9.31 -26.20 14.45
CA THR A 26 9.19 -24.87 15.08
C THR A 26 10.00 -23.84 14.33
N TRP A 27 11.26 -24.13 13.97
CA TRP A 27 12.10 -23.20 13.21
C TRP A 27 11.52 -22.90 11.82
N VAL A 28 11.04 -23.91 11.09
CA VAL A 28 10.37 -23.73 9.80
C VAL A 28 9.07 -22.93 9.96
N GLY A 29 8.27 -23.24 10.99
CA GLY A 29 7.04 -22.53 11.30
C GLY A 29 7.27 -21.07 11.71
N GLU A 30 8.22 -20.81 12.58
CA GLU A 30 8.58 -19.49 13.11
C GLU A 30 9.22 -18.62 12.02
N ARG A 31 10.13 -19.17 11.21
CA ARG A 31 10.68 -18.48 10.03
C ARG A 31 9.58 -18.11 9.02
N SER A 32 8.63 -19.01 8.80
CA SER A 32 7.49 -18.77 7.90
C SER A 32 6.53 -17.70 8.45
N ARG A 33 6.28 -17.68 9.76
CA ARG A 33 5.49 -16.64 10.43
C ARG A 33 6.18 -15.29 10.35
N HIS A 34 7.47 -15.23 10.69
CA HIS A 34 8.23 -13.99 10.66
C HIS A 34 8.26 -13.34 9.27
N ARG A 35 8.44 -14.15 8.21
CA ARG A 35 8.38 -13.64 6.83
C ARG A 35 7.00 -13.10 6.47
N ARG A 36 5.92 -13.78 6.88
CA ARG A 36 4.55 -13.32 6.67
C ARG A 36 4.26 -12.01 7.40
N ASP A 37 4.74 -11.87 8.63
CA ASP A 37 4.55 -10.65 9.42
C ASP A 37 5.26 -9.45 8.78
N LEU A 38 6.47 -9.63 8.26
CA LEU A 38 7.18 -8.56 7.55
C LEU A 38 6.46 -8.15 6.26
N LEU A 39 5.97 -9.12 5.47
CA LEU A 39 5.19 -8.84 4.26
C LEU A 39 3.89 -8.09 4.58
N GLN A 40 3.16 -8.55 5.61
CA GLN A 40 1.91 -7.93 6.01
C GLN A 40 2.12 -6.49 6.49
N ARG A 41 3.18 -6.23 7.26
CA ARG A 41 3.53 -4.87 7.70
C ARG A 41 3.83 -3.96 6.52
N GLU A 42 4.55 -4.44 5.52
CA GLU A 42 4.86 -3.66 4.33
C GLU A 42 3.60 -3.37 3.49
N ILE A 43 2.73 -4.38 3.31
CA ILE A 43 1.43 -4.22 2.63
C ILE A 43 0.59 -3.17 3.36
N THR A 44 0.41 -3.30 4.67
CA THR A 44 -0.39 -2.35 5.48
C THR A 44 0.19 -0.95 5.43
N ARG A 45 1.52 -0.80 5.48
CA ARG A 45 2.19 0.50 5.36
C ARG A 45 1.89 1.17 4.01
N ARG A 46 2.00 0.41 2.91
CA ARG A 46 1.74 0.91 1.56
C ARG A 46 0.27 1.23 1.35
N GLU A 47 -0.62 0.33 1.75
CA GLU A 47 -2.07 0.51 1.66
C GLU A 47 -2.53 1.78 2.38
N ALA A 48 -2.00 2.05 3.58
CA ALA A 48 -2.27 3.29 4.30
C ALA A 48 -1.83 4.52 3.51
N ALA A 49 -0.60 4.54 2.99
CA ALA A 49 -0.09 5.68 2.22
C ALA A 49 -0.84 5.89 0.89
N TYR A 50 -1.25 4.81 0.21
CA TYR A 50 -2.04 4.89 -1.02
C TYR A 50 -3.45 5.40 -0.75
N SER A 51 -4.05 4.99 0.36
CA SER A 51 -5.35 5.51 0.79
C SER A 51 -5.26 6.99 1.16
N ASP A 52 -4.25 7.39 1.94
CA ASP A 52 -3.98 8.79 2.28
C ASP A 52 -3.85 9.65 1.01
N PHE A 53 -3.16 9.14 -0.02
CA PHE A 53 -2.97 9.85 -1.28
C PHE A 53 -4.28 10.00 -2.05
N ILE A 54 -5.06 8.92 -2.16
CA ILE A 54 -6.38 8.94 -2.81
C ILE A 54 -7.31 9.95 -2.12
N ASP A 55 -7.34 9.96 -0.80
CA ASP A 55 -8.18 10.88 -0.02
C ASP A 55 -7.75 12.34 -0.25
N CYS A 56 -6.45 12.62 -0.19
CA CYS A 56 -5.92 13.96 -0.46
C CYS A 56 -6.22 14.39 -1.89
N ALA A 57 -5.88 13.56 -2.87
CA ALA A 57 -6.03 13.86 -4.28
C ALA A 57 -7.49 14.05 -4.69
N SER A 58 -8.41 13.24 -4.15
CA SER A 58 -9.85 13.39 -4.43
C SER A 58 -10.37 14.74 -3.96
N LYS A 59 -9.97 15.17 -2.75
CA LYS A 59 -10.34 16.48 -2.20
C LYS A 59 -9.79 17.61 -3.04
N VAL A 60 -8.49 17.55 -3.37
CA VAL A 60 -7.84 18.59 -4.17
C VAL A 60 -8.42 18.66 -5.58
N TYR A 61 -8.71 17.52 -6.22
CA TYR A 61 -9.32 17.47 -7.55
C TYR A 61 -10.68 18.17 -7.60
N VAL A 62 -11.58 17.84 -6.66
CA VAL A 62 -12.91 18.49 -6.57
C VAL A 62 -12.78 19.97 -6.25
N ALA A 63 -11.88 20.33 -5.34
CA ALA A 63 -11.64 21.72 -4.95
C ALA A 63 -11.09 22.55 -6.12
N SER A 64 -10.09 22.04 -6.83
CA SER A 64 -9.45 22.67 -7.99
C SER A 64 -10.39 22.95 -9.17
N ALA A 65 -11.50 22.22 -9.26
CA ALA A 65 -12.51 22.47 -10.28
C ALA A 65 -13.42 23.66 -9.94
N THR A 66 -13.54 24.03 -8.67
CA THR A 66 -14.52 25.02 -8.19
C THR A 66 -13.86 26.30 -7.65
N HIS A 67 -12.60 26.21 -7.23
CA HIS A 67 -11.84 27.28 -6.58
C HIS A 67 -10.44 27.40 -7.20
N ARG A 68 -9.87 28.61 -7.16
CA ARG A 68 -8.46 28.83 -7.48
C ARG A 68 -7.60 28.48 -6.27
N ILE A 69 -6.33 28.18 -6.52
CA ILE A 69 -5.39 27.80 -5.45
C ILE A 69 -5.13 28.95 -4.46
N ASP A 70 -5.26 30.21 -4.92
CA ASP A 70 -5.01 31.42 -4.13
C ASP A 70 -6.28 31.96 -3.43
N ASP A 71 -7.42 31.27 -3.55
CA ASP A 71 -8.69 31.74 -2.98
C ASP A 71 -8.71 31.62 -1.44
N ASP A 72 -8.03 30.63 -0.86
CA ASP A 72 -7.96 30.36 0.58
C ASP A 72 -6.69 29.57 0.95
N ASP A 73 -6.11 29.84 2.11
CA ASP A 73 -4.99 29.10 2.70
C ASP A 73 -5.29 27.59 2.79
N ALA A 74 -6.57 27.22 2.93
CA ALA A 74 -7.02 25.83 2.97
C ALA A 74 -6.77 25.08 1.64
N GLU A 75 -6.79 25.75 0.48
CA GLU A 75 -6.45 25.14 -0.82
C GLU A 75 -4.96 24.84 -0.92
N VAL A 76 -4.13 25.79 -0.47
CA VAL A 76 -2.68 25.61 -0.40
C VAL A 76 -2.34 24.45 0.54
N GLU A 77 -2.97 24.37 1.71
CA GLU A 77 -2.75 23.27 2.67
C GLU A 77 -3.13 21.89 2.06
N ARG A 78 -4.21 21.82 1.28
CA ARG A 78 -4.60 20.61 0.55
C ARG A 78 -3.54 20.19 -0.46
N ALA A 79 -3.03 21.13 -1.26
CA ALA A 79 -1.98 20.87 -2.24
C ALA A 79 -0.66 20.42 -1.57
N VAL A 80 -0.28 21.07 -0.47
CA VAL A 80 0.89 20.68 0.34
C VAL A 80 0.72 19.26 0.90
N SER A 81 -0.46 18.94 1.44
CA SER A 81 -0.75 17.60 1.98
C SER A 81 -0.63 16.51 0.91
N LEU A 82 -1.18 16.77 -0.29
CA LEU A 82 -1.05 15.86 -1.42
C LEU A 82 0.42 15.61 -1.79
N TYR A 83 1.22 16.67 -1.88
CA TYR A 83 2.65 16.57 -2.19
C TYR A 83 3.43 15.83 -1.08
N ALA A 84 3.08 16.05 0.19
CA ALA A 84 3.71 15.37 1.32
C ALA A 84 3.46 13.85 1.28
N VAL A 85 2.23 13.42 0.99
CA VAL A 85 1.92 11.98 0.85
C VAL A 85 2.63 11.38 -0.36
N ALA A 86 2.66 12.08 -1.50
CA ALA A 86 3.41 11.63 -2.68
C ALA A 86 4.90 11.41 -2.38
N SER A 87 5.49 12.34 -1.62
CA SER A 87 6.89 12.24 -1.18
C SER A 87 7.12 11.07 -0.23
N ARG A 88 6.15 10.74 0.64
CA ARG A 88 6.20 9.52 1.48
C ARG A 88 6.14 8.26 0.63
N ILE A 89 5.26 8.21 -0.37
CA ILE A 89 5.10 7.09 -1.31
C ILE A 89 6.43 6.79 -2.03
N ARG A 90 7.14 7.82 -2.49
CA ARG A 90 8.45 7.68 -3.15
C ARG A 90 9.51 6.92 -2.35
N LEU A 91 9.37 6.82 -1.02
CA LEU A 91 10.34 6.12 -0.17
C LEU A 91 10.29 4.59 -0.31
N PHE A 92 9.18 4.05 -0.79
CA PHE A 92 8.98 2.60 -0.83
C PHE A 92 8.24 2.12 -2.07
N ALA A 93 7.44 2.94 -2.73
CA ALA A 93 6.66 2.51 -3.88
C ALA A 93 7.53 2.25 -5.11
N SER A 94 7.01 1.44 -6.03
CA SER A 94 7.62 1.20 -7.33
C SER A 94 7.62 2.45 -8.20
N GLU A 95 8.54 2.48 -9.16
CA GLU A 95 8.59 3.50 -10.21
C GLU A 95 7.23 3.69 -10.91
N GLN A 96 6.47 2.60 -11.11
CA GLN A 96 5.15 2.69 -11.75
C GLN A 96 4.13 3.42 -10.87
N VAL A 97 4.08 3.12 -9.56
CA VAL A 97 3.19 3.84 -8.62
C VAL A 97 3.58 5.31 -8.55
N ILE A 98 4.89 5.61 -8.45
CA ILE A 98 5.39 6.98 -8.38
C ILE A 98 4.97 7.76 -9.64
N LYS A 99 5.17 7.17 -10.82
CA LYS A 99 4.81 7.80 -12.09
C LYS A 99 3.31 8.11 -12.20
N GLU A 100 2.45 7.20 -11.76
CA GLU A 100 1.01 7.46 -11.77
C GLU A 100 0.61 8.51 -10.72
N ALA A 101 1.28 8.56 -9.56
CA ALA A 101 1.06 9.62 -8.57
C ALA A 101 1.42 11.01 -9.12
N GLU A 102 2.54 11.11 -9.85
CA GLU A 102 2.98 12.36 -10.48
C GLU A 102 1.98 12.85 -11.53
N LYS A 103 1.44 11.95 -12.36
CA LYS A 103 0.37 12.31 -13.32
C LYS A 103 -0.88 12.85 -12.63
N VAL A 104 -1.25 12.29 -11.48
CA VAL A 104 -2.39 12.80 -10.69
C VAL A 104 -2.11 14.23 -10.23
N ILE A 105 -0.91 14.48 -9.69
CA ILE A 105 -0.50 15.82 -9.23
C ILE A 105 -0.51 16.81 -10.40
N ASP A 106 0.11 16.47 -11.53
CA ASP A 106 0.17 17.34 -12.71
C ASP A 106 -1.24 17.69 -13.21
N ARG A 107 -2.14 16.72 -13.21
CA ARG A 107 -3.53 16.91 -13.64
C ARG A 107 -4.29 17.86 -12.70
N VAL A 108 -4.12 17.68 -11.40
CA VAL A 108 -4.73 18.55 -10.38
C VAL A 108 -4.16 19.98 -10.45
N LEU A 109 -2.84 20.13 -10.60
CA LEU A 109 -2.20 21.44 -10.74
C LEU A 109 -2.62 22.16 -12.03
N THR A 110 -2.76 21.42 -13.13
CA THR A 110 -3.27 21.97 -14.40
C THR A 110 -4.70 22.47 -14.23
N GLN A 111 -5.52 21.79 -13.44
CA GLN A 111 -6.91 22.16 -13.20
C GLN A 111 -7.05 23.48 -12.43
N TYR A 112 -6.20 23.74 -11.43
CA TYR A 112 -6.15 25.04 -10.74
C TYR A 112 -5.81 26.22 -11.68
N GLY A 113 -5.17 25.95 -12.83
CA GLY A 113 -4.85 26.93 -13.85
C GLY A 113 -5.96 27.21 -14.87
N ALA A 114 -7.06 26.43 -14.85
CA ALA A 114 -8.19 26.57 -15.76
C ALA A 114 -9.29 27.51 -15.20
N ASP A 115 -10.24 27.92 -16.04
CA ASP A 115 -11.40 28.67 -15.58
C ASP A 115 -12.25 27.81 -14.62
N ASN A 116 -12.57 28.35 -13.44
CA ASN A 116 -13.38 27.65 -12.43
C ASN A 116 -14.73 27.25 -13.03
N VAL A 117 -15.13 25.99 -12.86
CA VAL A 117 -16.46 25.50 -13.23
C VAL A 117 -17.38 25.49 -12.01
N SER A 118 -18.66 25.76 -12.23
CA SER A 118 -19.65 25.66 -11.15
C SER A 118 -19.77 24.20 -10.65
N ALA A 119 -20.16 24.02 -9.39
CA ALA A 119 -20.36 22.69 -8.81
C ALA A 119 -21.36 21.83 -9.62
N GLU A 120 -22.33 22.45 -10.30
CA GLU A 120 -23.30 21.75 -11.14
C GLU A 120 -22.66 21.24 -12.44
N GLN A 121 -21.84 22.07 -13.09
CA GLN A 121 -21.06 21.66 -14.26
C GLN A 121 -20.05 20.57 -13.90
N LEU A 122 -19.44 20.65 -12.71
CA LEU A 122 -18.58 19.58 -12.21
C LEU A 122 -19.34 18.26 -12.05
N ARG A 123 -20.54 18.27 -11.42
CA ARG A 123 -21.38 17.07 -11.29
C ARG A 123 -21.75 16.46 -12.64
N MET A 124 -22.14 17.29 -13.61
CA MET A 124 -22.43 16.83 -14.97
C MET A 124 -21.18 16.24 -15.63
N SER A 125 -20.03 16.91 -15.51
CA SER A 125 -18.76 16.41 -16.07
C SER A 125 -18.30 15.11 -15.44
N VAL A 126 -18.51 14.88 -14.13
CA VAL A 126 -18.18 13.60 -13.46
C VAL A 126 -19.13 12.49 -13.90
N ALA A 127 -20.40 12.82 -14.15
CA ALA A 127 -21.38 11.86 -14.65
C ALA A 127 -21.16 11.49 -16.13
N GLU A 128 -20.73 12.45 -16.96
CA GLU A 128 -20.50 12.26 -18.40
C GLU A 128 -19.09 11.77 -18.72
N THR A 129 -18.08 12.27 -18.00
CA THR A 129 -16.67 11.98 -18.23
C THR A 129 -16.28 10.77 -17.37
N ARG A 130 -16.12 9.61 -18.01
CA ARG A 130 -15.59 8.38 -17.38
C ARG A 130 -14.09 8.48 -17.02
N ASP A 131 -13.54 9.68 -16.96
CA ASP A 131 -12.12 9.97 -16.81
C ASP A 131 -11.81 10.29 -15.35
N ASP A 132 -11.82 9.24 -14.54
CA ASP A 132 -11.39 9.27 -13.15
C ASP A 132 -9.86 9.43 -13.09
N PRO A 133 -9.32 10.57 -12.60
CA PRO A 133 -7.89 10.83 -12.56
C PRO A 133 -7.12 9.84 -11.66
N LEU A 134 -7.80 9.20 -10.69
CA LEU A 134 -7.19 8.27 -9.73
C LEU A 134 -7.25 6.81 -10.16
N LYS A 135 -7.94 6.50 -11.26
CA LYS A 135 -8.13 5.13 -11.72
C LYS A 135 -6.83 4.42 -12.05
N ALA A 136 -5.94 5.08 -12.80
CA ALA A 136 -4.66 4.48 -13.17
C ALA A 136 -3.76 4.23 -11.95
N PHE A 137 -3.67 5.23 -11.06
CA PHE A 137 -2.94 5.13 -9.79
C PHE A 137 -3.45 3.97 -8.94
N SER A 138 -4.76 3.89 -8.67
CA SER A 138 -5.34 2.84 -7.83
C SER A 138 -5.16 1.42 -8.41
N ILE A 139 -5.19 1.27 -9.74
CA ILE A 139 -4.92 -0.02 -10.41
C ILE A 139 -3.47 -0.45 -10.21
N ILE A 140 -2.52 0.46 -10.38
CA ILE A 140 -1.09 0.16 -10.22
C ILE A 140 -0.76 -0.12 -8.75
N CYS A 141 -1.30 0.65 -7.80
CA CYS A 141 -1.20 0.35 -6.37
C CYS A 141 -1.71 -1.05 -6.04
N ARG A 142 -2.88 -1.44 -6.56
CA ARG A 142 -3.43 -2.79 -6.34
C ARG A 142 -2.51 -3.88 -6.87
N ARG A 143 -1.96 -3.71 -8.08
CA ARG A 143 -1.01 -4.67 -8.67
C ARG A 143 0.23 -4.81 -7.80
N GLU A 144 0.77 -3.70 -7.32
CA GLU A 144 1.96 -3.74 -6.47
C GLU A 144 1.70 -4.46 -5.13
N LEU A 145 0.54 -4.22 -4.50
CA LEU A 145 0.17 -4.96 -3.28
C LEU A 145 0.02 -6.47 -3.55
N GLN A 146 -0.54 -6.85 -4.70
CA GLN A 146 -0.64 -8.25 -5.13
C GLN A 146 0.74 -8.88 -5.39
N ASP A 147 1.67 -8.13 -5.99
CA ASP A 147 3.04 -8.58 -6.24
C ASP A 147 3.78 -8.85 -4.93
N ILE A 148 3.63 -7.96 -3.94
CA ILE A 148 4.21 -8.15 -2.59
C ILE A 148 3.60 -9.37 -1.90
N GLN A 149 2.28 -9.55 -1.99
CA GLN A 149 1.59 -10.74 -1.45
C GLN A 149 2.08 -12.04 -2.11
N GLY A 150 2.37 -12.00 -3.41
CA GLY A 150 2.95 -13.10 -4.19
C GLY A 150 4.43 -13.35 -3.92
N GLY A 151 5.12 -12.46 -3.19
CA GLY A 151 6.55 -12.56 -2.90
C GLY A 151 7.45 -12.06 -4.04
N THR A 152 6.88 -11.35 -5.02
CA THR A 152 7.63 -10.71 -6.10
C THR A 152 8.34 -9.47 -5.55
N PRO A 153 9.66 -9.32 -5.75
CA PRO A 153 10.37 -8.13 -5.33
C PRO A 153 9.90 -6.90 -6.13
N VAL A 154 9.47 -5.87 -5.43
CA VAL A 154 9.14 -4.57 -6.02
C VAL A 154 10.43 -3.81 -6.30
N ARG A 155 10.58 -3.28 -7.52
CA ARG A 155 11.70 -2.39 -7.87
C ARG A 155 11.31 -0.96 -7.51
N CYS A 156 11.95 -0.43 -6.48
CA CYS A 156 11.86 0.96 -6.04
C CYS A 156 12.99 1.78 -6.67
#